data_AF-A0A3B8JZ94-F1
#
_entry.id   AF-A0A3B8JZ94-F1
#
_cell.length_a   1.000
_cell.length_b   1.000
_cell.length_c   1.000
_cell.angle_alpha   90.00
_cell.angle_beta   90.00
_cell.angle_gamma   90.00
#
_symmetry.space_group_name_H-M   'P 1'
#
loop_
_entity.id
_entity.type
_entity.pdbx_description
1 polymer ?
#
loop_
_entity_poly.entity_id
_entity_poly.type
_entity_poly.pdbx_seq_one_letter_code
_entity_poly.pdbx_strand_id
1 'polypeptide(L)' 'MCMITLYKGSIKEENKLVGDIAKYTLDLATGKLTVYPMLKEPQEFKITRGVSWDESNDSMVIE' A
#
# COMPACT_ATOMS: atom_id res chain seq x y z
N MET A 1 5.36 -13.25 -10.42
CA MET A 1 5.79 -12.24 -9.43
C MET A 1 4.51 -11.60 -8.92
N CYS A 2 4.16 -11.72 -7.64
CA CYS A 2 2.99 -11.02 -7.09
C CYS A 2 3.29 -9.52 -7.08
N MET A 3 2.36 -8.72 -7.60
CA MET A 3 2.47 -7.26 -7.69
C MET A 3 1.38 -6.67 -6.82
N ILE A 4 1.77 -5.94 -5.78
CA ILE A 4 0.82 -5.45 -4.77
C ILE A 4 0.22 -4.14 -5.24
N THR A 5 -1.08 -3.94 -5.00
CA THR A 5 -1.75 -2.64 -5.18
C THR A 5 -2.19 -2.06 -3.85
N LEU A 6 -1.90 -0.78 -3.61
CA LEU A 6 -2.28 -0.04 -2.41
C LEU A 6 -3.56 0.78 -2.65
N TYR A 7 -4.52 0.64 -1.74
CA TYR A 7 -5.79 1.35 -1.72
C TYR A 7 -6.00 2.10 -0.40
N LYS A 8 -6.81 3.15 -0.44
CA LYS A 8 -7.28 3.87 0.75
C LYS A 8 -8.69 3.42 1.15
N GLY A 9 -8.84 2.85 2.35
CA GLY A 9 -10.13 2.45 2.93
C GLY A 9 -10.82 1.24 2.29
N SER A 10 -10.95 1.16 0.96
CA SER A 10 -11.55 0.00 0.28
C SER A 10 -10.95 -0.28 -1.10
N ILE A 11 -11.01 -1.54 -1.53
CA ILE A 11 -10.53 -1.98 -2.86
C ILE A 11 -11.53 -1.54 -3.93
N LYS A 12 -11.39 -0.28 -4.35
CA LYS A 12 -12.10 0.31 -5.49
C LYS A 12 -11.11 1.12 -6.30
N GLU A 13 -11.32 1.19 -7.61
CA GLU A 13 -10.40 1.89 -8.50
C GLU A 13 -10.25 3.38 -8.16
N GLU A 14 -11.32 4.02 -7.70
CA GLU A 14 -11.32 5.40 -7.19
C GLU A 14 -10.43 5.61 -5.95
N ASN A 15 -10.15 4.55 -5.19
CA ASN A 15 -9.35 4.57 -3.97
C ASN A 15 -7.92 4.07 -4.19
N LYS A 16 -7.54 3.75 -5.42
CA LYS A 16 -6.21 3.26 -5.76
C LYS A 16 -5.18 4.39 -5.55
N LEU A 17 -4.19 4.13 -4.71
CA LEU A 17 -3.09 5.05 -4.46
C LEU A 17 -1.90 4.72 -5.35
N VAL A 18 -1.46 3.46 -5.32
CA VAL A 18 -0.23 3.01 -5.98
C VAL A 18 -0.41 1.58 -6.46
N GLY A 19 -0.05 1.30 -7.71
CA GLY A 19 0.02 -0.07 -8.25
C GLY A 19 1.47 -0.53 -8.43
N ASP A 20 1.62 -1.79 -8.80
CA ASP A 20 2.90 -2.40 -9.19
C ASP A 20 3.98 -2.27 -8.10
N ILE A 21 3.57 -2.43 -6.84
CA ILE A 21 4.45 -2.35 -5.68
C ILE A 21 5.26 -3.64 -5.58
N ALA A 22 6.58 -3.53 -5.69
CA ALA A 22 7.51 -4.64 -5.55
C ALA A 22 7.95 -4.87 -4.10
N LYS A 23 8.00 -3.79 -3.30
CA LYS A 23 8.42 -3.82 -1.89
C LYS A 23 7.69 -2.72 -1.11
N TYR A 24 7.48 -2.95 0.18
CA TYR A 24 7.07 -1.91 1.11
C TYR A 24 7.87 -2.00 2.42
N THR A 25 7.78 -0.95 3.24
CA THR A 25 8.33 -0.89 4.59
C THR A 25 7.30 -0.22 5.48
N LEU A 26 6.91 -0.91 6.55
CA LEU A 26 5.92 -0.44 7.51
C LEU A 26 6.60 -0.23 8.87
N ASP A 27 6.62 1.02 9.32
CA ASP A 27 7.02 1.39 10.66
C ASP A 27 5.78 1.73 11.49
N LEU A 28 5.39 0.81 12.37
CA LEU A 28 4.24 0.95 13.25
C LEU A 28 4.48 1.95 14.39
N ALA A 29 5.73 2.21 14.77
CA ALA A 29 6.04 3.16 15.84
C ALA A 29 5.81 4.60 15.37
N THR A 30 6.08 4.89 14.10
CA THR A 30 5.87 6.21 13.49
C THR A 30 4.59 6.30 12.63
N GLY A 31 3.94 5.17 12.37
CA GLY A 31 2.80 5.09 11.46
C GLY A 31 3.20 5.41 10.01
N LYS A 32 4.42 5.07 9.60
CA LYS A 32 4.96 5.40 8.28
C LYS A 32 4.99 4.17 7.39
N LEU A 33 4.36 4.25 6.22
CA LEU A 33 4.42 3.25 5.16
C LEU A 33 5.16 3.83 3.97
N THR A 34 6.27 3.21 3.60
CA THR A 34 6.98 3.53 2.35
C THR A 34 6.79 2.39 1.37
N VAL A 35 6.28 2.68 0.18
CA VAL A 35 6.11 1.71 -0.91
C VAL A 35 7.09 1.99 -2.03
N TYR A 36 7.54 0.93 -2.69
CA TYR A 36 8.55 0.96 -3.76
C TYR A 36 7.95 0.35 -5.03
N PRO A 37 7.35 1.17 -5.91
CA PRO A 37 6.81 0.72 -7.19
C PRO A 37 7.94 0.41 -8.17
N MET A 38 7.72 -0.50 -9.12
CA MET A 38 8.78 -0.89 -10.07
C MET A 38 9.26 0.23 -11.00
N LEU A 39 8.37 1.15 -11.39
CA LEU A 39 8.64 2.17 -12.41
C LEU A 39 8.47 3.61 -11.90
N LYS A 40 8.35 3.78 -10.57
CA LYS A 40 8.15 5.10 -9.95
C LYS A 40 9.06 5.23 -8.74
N GLU A 41 9.28 6.47 -8.33
CA GLU A 41 9.97 6.75 -7.08
C GLU A 41 9.19 6.18 -5.87
N PRO A 42 9.91 5.87 -4.78
CA PRO A 42 9.27 5.46 -3.54
C PRO A 42 8.27 6.51 -3.05
N GLN A 43 7.12 6.05 -2.56
CA GLN A 43 6.08 6.91 -2.04
C GLN A 43 5.86 6.65 -0.56
N GLU A 44 5.69 7.72 0.20
CA GLU A 44 5.50 7.67 1.64
C GLU A 44 4.07 8.03 2.02
N PHE A 45 3.47 7.21 2.87
CA PHE A 45 2.13 7.36 3.38
C PHE A 45 2.17 7.38 4.91
N LYS A 46 1.36 8.24 5.51
CA LYS A 46 1.11 8.23 6.96
C LYS A 46 -0.15 7.42 7.23
N ILE A 47 -0.03 6.43 8.08
CA ILE A 47 -1.09 5.52 8.49
C ILE A 47 -1.63 5.99 9.82
N THR A 48 -2.95 6.11 9.90
CA THR A 48 -3.61 6.72 11.08
C THR A 48 -4.44 5.73 11.87
N ARG A 49 -4.93 4.66 11.24
CA ARG A 49 -5.80 3.66 11.87
C ARG A 49 -5.34 2.23 11.66
N GLY A 50 -4.86 1.86 10.47
CA GLY A 50 -4.42 0.49 10.23
C GLY A 50 -3.98 0.14 8.82
N VAL A 51 -3.41 -1.06 8.69
CA VAL A 51 -3.08 -1.71 7.42
C VAL A 51 -3.78 -3.06 7.39
N SER A 52 -4.51 -3.32 6.31
CA SER A 52 -5.14 -4.61 6.05
C SER A 52 -4.59 -5.20 4.76
N TRP A 53 -4.38 -6.51 4.75
CA TRP A 53 -3.90 -7.24 3.58
C TRP A 53 -5.01 -8.14 3.04
N ASP A 54 -5.26 -8.05 1.74
CA ASP A 54 -6.19 -8.90 1.01
C ASP A 54 -5.39 -9.87 0.13
N GLU A 55 -5.28 -11.12 0.60
CA GLU A 55 -4.53 -12.17 -0.07
C GLU A 55 -5.19 -12.64 -1.37
N SER A 56 -6.50 -12.43 -1.53
CA SER A 56 -7.23 -12.86 -2.73
C SER A 56 -6.99 -11.95 -3.93
N ASN A 57 -6.59 -10.70 -3.68
CA ASN A 57 -6.41 -9.67 -4.70
C ASN A 57 -5.00 -9.06 -4.72
N ASP A 58 -4.03 -9.67 -4.02
CA ASP A 58 -2.67 -9.12 -3.84
C ASP A 58 -2.71 -7.62 -3.49
N SER A 59 -3.56 -7.24 -2.53
CA SER A 59 -3.91 -5.84 -2.30
C SER A 59 -3.70 -5.43 -0.84
N MET A 60 -3.20 -4.20 -0.66
CA MET A 60 -3.02 -3.57 0.65
C MET A 60 -4.02 -2.42 0.79
N VAL A 61 -4.70 -2.35 1.92
CA VAL A 61 -5.64 -1.27 2.23
C VAL A 61 -5.15 -0.52 3.47
N ILE A 62 -5.09 0.80 3.39
CA ILE A 62 -4.68 1.67 4.51
C ILE A 62 -5.80 2.61 4.95
N GLU A 63 -5.86 2.86 6.25
CA GLU A 63 -6.80 3.78 6.91
C GLU A 63 -6.11 4.88 7.73
#